data_AF-A0A9P8IWY0-F1
#
_entry.id   AF-A0A9P8IWY0-F1
#
_cell.length_a   1.000
_cell.length_b   1.000
_cell.length_c   1.000
_cell.angle_alpha   90.00
_cell.angle_beta   90.00
_cell.angle_gamma   90.00
#
_symmetry.space_group_name_H-M   'P 1'
#
loop_
_entity.id
_entity.type
_entity.pdbx_description
1 polymer ?
#
loop_
_entity_poly.entity_id
_entity_poly.type
_entity_poly.pdbx_seq_one_letter_code
_entity_poly.pdbx_strand_id
1 'polypeptide(L)'
;TNFHGLDFTSDKLRSLVRKWQSLIEANVVVKTTDDYLLRLFCIAFTKRRPNQIKKTTYARSSQIRQIRKKMTDIMQREASSCTLSQLTQKLIPEVIGREIEKSTQGIYPLQNVHVRKVKLLKSPKFDLGALLNLHGESNTDESGQKVEREFKETVLESV
;
A
#
# COMPACT_ATOMS: atom_id res chain seq x y z
N THR A 1 -17.71 -0.29 -6.88
CA THR A 1 -17.09 -0.45 -5.55
C THR A 1 -15.73 0.26 -5.52
N ASN A 2 -15.49 1.17 -4.57
CA ASN A 2 -14.22 1.91 -4.49
C ASN A 2 -13.43 1.56 -3.22
N PHE A 3 -12.13 1.84 -3.21
CA PHE A 3 -11.24 1.61 -2.07
C PHE A 3 -11.66 2.46 -0.85
N HIS A 4 -11.86 1.81 0.30
CA HIS A 4 -12.23 2.46 1.57
C HIS A 4 -11.11 2.38 2.62
N GLY A 5 -10.26 1.35 2.56
CA GLY A 5 -9.18 1.18 3.51
C GLY A 5 -8.47 -0.15 3.34
N LEU A 6 -7.41 -0.32 4.12
CA LEU A 6 -6.56 -1.51 4.15
C LEU A 6 -6.21 -1.77 5.61
N ASP A 7 -6.23 -3.04 6.03
CA ASP A 7 -5.78 -3.45 7.35
C ASP A 7 -4.98 -4.74 7.27
N PHE A 8 -4.05 -4.90 8.20
CA PHE A 8 -3.29 -6.14 8.34
C PHE A 8 -4.14 -7.22 9.00
N THR A 9 -3.94 -8.47 8.58
CA THR A 9 -4.54 -9.61 9.27
C THR A 9 -3.94 -9.76 10.67
N SER A 10 -4.75 -10.22 11.62
CA SER A 10 -4.36 -10.28 13.03
C SER A 10 -3.23 -11.29 13.28
N ASP A 11 -3.25 -12.40 12.56
CA ASP A 11 -2.23 -13.45 12.51
C ASP A 11 -0.90 -12.90 11.98
N LYS A 12 -0.91 -12.15 10.88
CA LYS A 12 0.31 -11.56 10.32
C LYS A 12 0.95 -10.59 11.31
N LEU A 13 0.16 -9.68 11.90
CA LEU A 13 0.68 -8.73 12.89
C LEU A 13 1.31 -9.45 14.08
N ARG A 14 0.61 -10.46 14.65
CA ARG A 14 1.12 -11.25 15.78
C ARG A 14 2.41 -12.02 15.42
N SER A 15 2.56 -12.48 14.19
CA SER A 15 3.76 -13.20 13.74
C SER A 15 5.01 -12.30 13.62
N LEU A 16 4.81 -11.00 13.33
CA LEU A 16 5.88 -10.03 13.12
C LEU A 16 6.44 -9.49 14.45
N VAL A 17 5.56 -9.31 15.44
CA VAL A 17 5.93 -8.79 16.77
C VAL A 17 6.63 -9.88 17.58
N ARG A 18 7.96 -9.85 17.57
CA ARG A 18 8.84 -10.73 18.36
C ARG A 18 9.60 -9.95 19.43
N LYS A 19 10.04 -10.64 20.49
CA LYS A 19 10.93 -10.09 21.53
C LYS A 19 12.31 -9.78 20.95
N TRP A 20 13.10 -9.00 21.70
CA TRP A 20 14.52 -8.70 21.42
C TRP A 20 14.80 -7.78 20.22
N GLN A 21 13.77 -7.16 19.66
CA GLN A 21 13.87 -6.15 18.60
C GLN A 21 13.01 -4.94 18.98
N SER A 22 13.30 -3.77 18.41
CA SER A 22 12.45 -2.59 18.58
C SER A 22 11.33 -2.60 17.57
N LEU A 23 10.13 -2.27 18.03
CA LEU A 23 8.99 -1.92 17.18
C LEU A 23 9.03 -0.41 16.96
N ILE A 24 8.95 0.01 15.69
CA ILE A 24 8.89 1.41 15.29
C ILE A 24 7.60 1.62 14.51
N GLU A 25 6.73 2.48 15.05
CA GLU A 25 5.47 2.88 14.43
C GLU A 25 5.52 4.35 14.04
N ALA A 26 4.90 4.67 12.91
CA ALA A 26 4.67 6.03 12.42
C ALA A 26 3.28 6.12 11.80
N ASN A 27 2.64 7.27 11.92
CA ASN A 27 1.33 7.55 11.34
C ASN A 27 1.30 8.95 10.74
N VAL A 28 0.60 9.09 9.62
CA VAL A 28 0.45 10.38 8.92
C VAL A 28 -0.97 10.51 8.39
N VAL A 29 -1.51 11.73 8.45
CA VAL A 29 -2.74 12.10 7.76
C VAL A 29 -2.33 12.87 6.50
N VAL A 30 -2.76 12.37 5.33
CA VAL A 30 -2.40 12.94 4.03
C VAL A 30 -3.65 13.15 3.21
N LYS A 31 -3.67 14.25 2.45
CA LYS A 31 -4.67 14.51 1.43
C LYS A 31 -4.11 14.12 0.06
N THR A 32 -4.81 13.28 -0.69
CA THR A 32 -4.45 12.89 -2.05
C THR A 32 -4.84 13.99 -3.05
N THR A 33 -4.42 13.83 -4.31
CA THR A 33 -4.71 14.83 -5.38
C THR A 33 -6.19 14.90 -5.75
N ASP A 34 -6.93 13.80 -5.58
CA ASP A 34 -8.37 13.66 -5.79
C ASP A 34 -9.19 13.94 -4.51
N ASP A 35 -8.64 14.73 -3.59
CA ASP A 35 -9.31 15.23 -2.38
C ASP A 35 -9.73 14.18 -1.33
N TYR A 36 -9.20 12.96 -1.38
CA TYR A 36 -9.38 12.00 -0.29
C TYR A 36 -8.44 12.33 0.87
N LEU A 37 -8.99 12.30 2.09
CA LEU A 37 -8.20 12.47 3.32
C LEU A 37 -8.01 11.09 3.95
N LEU A 38 -6.76 10.62 3.97
CA LEU A 38 -6.38 9.29 4.41
C LEU A 38 -5.46 9.37 5.63
N ARG A 39 -5.57 8.38 6.52
CA ARG A 39 -4.61 8.14 7.61
C ARG A 39 -3.87 6.83 7.37
N LEU A 40 -2.57 6.96 7.14
CA LEU A 40 -1.66 5.85 6.90
C LEU A 40 -0.93 5.50 8.20
N PHE A 41 -0.80 4.21 8.48
CA PHE A 41 -0.03 3.66 9.60
C PHE A 41 1.05 2.76 9.05
N CYS A 42 2.32 3.04 9.39
CA CYS A 42 3.45 2.20 9.04
C CYS A 42 4.05 1.56 10.29
N ILE A 43 4.48 0.32 10.13
CA ILE A 43 5.18 -0.45 11.15
C ILE A 43 6.51 -0.93 10.58
N ALA A 44 7.55 -0.94 11.41
CA ALA A 44 8.86 -1.44 11.07
C ALA A 44 9.51 -2.10 12.29
N PHE A 45 10.41 -3.04 12.05
CA PHE A 45 11.18 -3.71 13.09
C PHE A 45 12.68 -3.58 12.83
N THR A 46 13.47 -3.55 13.89
CA THR A 46 14.94 -3.52 13.76
C THR A 46 15.49 -4.87 13.30
N LYS A 47 16.31 -4.88 12.25
CA LYS A 47 16.95 -6.08 11.72
C LYS A 47 18.20 -6.44 12.51
N ARG A 48 18.43 -7.74 12.67
CA ARG A 48 19.67 -8.28 13.24
C ARG A 48 20.78 -8.29 12.19
N ARG A 49 21.98 -7.85 12.57
CA ARG A 49 23.15 -7.94 11.68
C ARG A 49 23.70 -9.37 11.69
N PRO A 50 24.20 -9.91 10.55
CA PRO A 50 24.66 -11.31 10.45
C PRO A 50 25.68 -11.73 11.52
N ASN A 51 26.55 -10.83 11.95
CA ASN A 51 27.62 -11.13 12.91
C ASN A 51 27.37 -10.53 14.31
N GLN A 52 26.10 -10.32 14.67
CA GLN A 52 25.74 -9.71 15.94
C GLN A 52 25.75 -10.73 17.09
N ILE A 53 26.69 -10.54 18.03
CA ILE A 53 26.84 -11.37 19.24
C ILE A 53 25.65 -11.18 20.20
N LYS A 54 25.21 -9.93 20.41
CA LYS A 54 24.08 -9.63 21.29
C LYS A 54 22.78 -10.22 20.71
N LYS A 55 21.99 -10.87 21.56
CA LYS A 55 20.65 -11.38 21.20
C LYS A 55 19.67 -10.23 20.87
N THR A 56 19.88 -9.05 21.44
CA THR A 56 18.99 -7.89 21.34
C THR A 56 19.42 -6.91 20.25
N THR A 57 18.47 -6.39 19.48
CA THR A 57 18.66 -5.40 18.40
C THR A 57 17.93 -4.08 18.69
N TYR A 58 18.06 -3.57 19.91
CA TYR A 58 17.37 -2.33 20.28
C TYR A 58 18.01 -1.08 19.66
N ALA A 59 17.19 -0.25 19.01
CA ALA A 59 17.61 1.05 18.50
C ALA A 59 17.54 2.09 19.64
N ARG A 60 18.46 3.05 19.64
CA ARG A 60 18.43 4.15 20.63
C ARG A 60 17.22 5.06 20.35
N SER A 61 16.65 5.67 21.37
CA SER A 61 15.50 6.58 21.24
C SER A 61 15.73 7.72 20.23
N SER A 62 16.97 8.23 20.11
CA SER A 62 17.33 9.23 19.09
C SER A 62 17.21 8.69 17.67
N GLN A 63 17.68 7.46 17.42
CA GLN A 63 17.55 6.78 16.13
C GLN A 63 16.07 6.51 15.81
N ILE A 64 15.27 6.07 16.78
CA ILE A 64 13.83 5.85 16.59
C ILE A 64 13.13 7.15 16.16
N ARG A 65 13.45 8.29 16.77
CA ARG A 65 12.89 9.60 16.37
C ARG A 65 13.29 9.98 14.94
N GLN A 66 14.55 9.78 14.57
CA GLN A 66 15.03 10.05 13.20
C GLN A 66 14.37 9.13 12.16
N ILE A 67 14.21 7.84 12.48
CA ILE A 67 13.53 6.87 11.62
C ILE A 67 12.06 7.26 11.44
N ARG A 68 11.35 7.60 12.52
CA ARG A 68 9.97 8.06 12.45
C ARG A 68 9.81 9.28 11.55
N LYS A 69 10.71 10.27 11.65
CA LYS A 69 10.70 11.43 10.76
C LYS A 69 10.86 11.03 9.29
N LYS A 70 11.83 10.18 8.96
CA LYS A 70 11.99 9.69 7.59
C LYS A 70 10.77 8.89 7.09
N MET A 71 10.17 8.08 7.95
CA MET A 71 8.95 7.34 7.62
C MET A 71 7.81 8.29 7.27
N THR A 72 7.57 9.31 8.11
CA THR A 72 6.49 10.27 7.86
C THR A 72 6.73 11.08 6.60
N ASP A 73 7.97 11.50 6.35
CA ASP A 73 8.32 12.31 5.18
C ASP A 73 8.12 11.52 3.87
N ILE A 74 8.52 10.24 3.84
CA ILE A 74 8.33 9.36 2.67
C ILE A 74 6.85 9.08 2.43
N MET A 75 6.11 8.72 3.49
CA MET A 75 4.67 8.45 3.38
C MET A 75 3.91 9.67 2.88
N GLN A 76 4.25 10.87 3.37
CA GLN A 76 3.61 12.11 2.96
C GLN A 76 3.89 12.40 1.49
N ARG A 77 5.15 12.33 1.07
CA ARG A 77 5.57 12.60 -0.31
C ARG A 77 4.87 11.69 -1.31
N GLU A 78 4.89 10.38 -1.05
CA GLU A 78 4.35 9.37 -1.96
C GLU A 78 2.81 9.41 -2.06
N ALA A 79 2.14 9.77 -0.96
CA ALA A 79 0.68 9.81 -0.91
C ALA A 79 0.09 11.15 -1.36
N SER A 80 0.78 12.28 -1.16
CA SER A 80 0.26 13.60 -1.57
C SER A 80 0.33 13.84 -3.08
N SER A 81 1.27 13.19 -3.77
CA SER A 81 1.46 13.36 -5.21
C SER A 81 0.55 12.48 -6.07
N CYS A 82 -0.19 11.56 -5.47
CA CYS A 82 -0.93 10.51 -6.18
C CYS A 82 -2.44 10.61 -5.94
N THR A 83 -3.21 10.12 -6.90
CA THR A 83 -4.64 9.84 -6.73
C THR A 83 -4.84 8.60 -5.84
N LEU A 84 -6.06 8.37 -5.36
CA LEU A 84 -6.38 7.19 -4.57
C LEU A 84 -6.03 5.89 -5.32
N SER A 85 -6.37 5.81 -6.60
CA SER A 85 -6.08 4.63 -7.44
C SER A 85 -4.57 4.36 -7.55
N GLN A 86 -3.78 5.39 -7.87
CA GLN A 86 -2.32 5.26 -7.96
C GLN A 86 -1.69 4.89 -6.60
N LEU A 87 -2.21 5.44 -5.50
CA LEU A 87 -1.74 5.08 -4.16
C LEU A 87 -2.00 3.60 -3.87
N THR A 88 -3.18 3.07 -4.24
CA THR A 88 -3.48 1.63 -4.07
C THR A 88 -2.55 0.74 -4.89
N GLN A 89 -2.21 1.15 -6.12
CA GLN A 89 -1.25 0.44 -6.97
C GLN A 89 0.16 0.42 -6.37
N LYS A 90 0.57 1.45 -5.59
CA LYS A 90 1.84 1.47 -4.85
C LYS A 90 1.81 0.61 -3.58
N LEU A 91 0.64 0.48 -2.94
CA LEU A 91 0.47 -0.28 -1.71
C LEU A 91 0.57 -1.80 -1.95
N ILE A 92 0.02 -2.31 -3.06
CA ILE A 92 0.03 -3.75 -3.40
C ILE A 92 1.44 -4.36 -3.45
N PRO A 93 2.41 -3.80 -4.20
CA PRO A 93 3.80 -4.29 -4.23
C PRO A 93 4.68 -3.73 -3.09
N GLU A 94 4.10 -3.02 -2.12
CA GLU A 94 4.79 -2.45 -0.95
C GLU A 94 5.94 -1.48 -1.28
N VAL A 95 5.78 -0.64 -2.30
CA VAL A 95 6.83 0.31 -2.76
C VAL A 95 7.26 1.26 -1.64
N ILE A 96 6.29 1.80 -0.89
CA ILE A 96 6.54 2.71 0.24
C ILE A 96 7.38 2.03 1.32
N GLY A 97 7.12 0.76 1.63
CA GLY A 97 7.87 0.00 2.62
C GLY A 97 9.34 -0.17 2.24
N ARG A 98 9.59 -0.53 0.98
CA ARG A 98 10.94 -0.71 0.43
C ARG A 98 11.73 0.60 0.39
N GLU A 99 11.07 1.71 0.06
CA GLU A 99 11.71 3.03 0.04
C GLU A 99 12.12 3.49 1.46
N ILE A 100 11.25 3.25 2.45
CA ILE A 100 11.57 3.50 3.85
C ILE A 100 12.78 2.66 4.28
N GLU A 101 12.81 1.36 3.95
CA GLU A 101 13.95 0.48 4.29
C GLU A 101 15.27 1.02 3.72
N LYS A 102 15.30 1.37 2.43
CA LYS A 102 16.49 1.95 1.78
C LYS A 102 16.93 3.25 2.44
N SER A 103 15.99 4.16 2.71
CA SER A 103 16.28 5.49 3.26
C SER A 103 16.74 5.47 4.73
N THR A 104 16.33 4.45 5.48
CA THR A 104 16.63 4.29 6.92
C THR A 104 17.85 3.44 7.20
N GLN A 105 18.35 2.69 6.21
CA GLN A 105 19.52 1.83 6.30
C GLN A 105 20.77 2.54 6.88
N GLY A 106 20.96 3.84 6.56
CA GLY A 106 22.06 4.65 7.09
C GLY A 106 21.93 5.01 8.58
N ILE A 107 20.75 4.91 9.18
CA ILE A 107 20.52 5.17 10.62
C ILE A 107 20.58 3.85 11.39
N TYR A 108 19.74 2.89 10.98
CA TYR A 108 19.66 1.57 11.59
C TYR A 108 19.00 0.60 10.58
N PRO A 109 19.50 -0.64 10.42
CA PRO A 109 18.91 -1.58 9.49
C PRO A 109 17.52 -2.04 9.97
N LEU A 110 16.51 -1.95 9.10
CA LEU A 110 15.15 -2.35 9.37
C LEU A 110 14.79 -3.64 8.62
N GLN A 111 13.72 -4.30 9.08
CA GLN A 111 13.08 -5.45 8.43
C GLN A 111 11.57 -5.34 8.61
N ASN A 112 10.81 -6.02 7.74
CA ASN A 112 9.35 -6.08 7.80
C ASN A 112 8.73 -4.68 7.89
N VAL A 113 9.10 -3.81 6.95
CA VAL A 113 8.58 -2.44 6.85
C VAL A 113 7.32 -2.46 6.00
N HIS A 114 6.16 -2.26 6.63
CA HIS A 114 4.86 -2.35 5.96
C HIS A 114 3.94 -1.18 6.31
N VAL A 115 3.05 -0.84 5.39
CA VAL A 115 1.88 -0.02 5.69
C VAL A 115 0.86 -0.94 6.36
N ARG A 116 0.80 -0.88 7.70
CA ARG A 116 -0.07 -1.71 8.54
C ARG A 116 -1.54 -1.44 8.28
N LYS A 117 -1.92 -0.16 8.15
CA LYS A 117 -3.32 0.24 8.05
C LYS A 117 -3.47 1.52 7.26
N VAL A 118 -4.52 1.58 6.43
CA VAL A 118 -4.98 2.79 5.75
C VAL A 118 -6.44 3.00 6.12
N LYS A 119 -6.75 4.17 6.68
CA LYS A 119 -8.12 4.58 6.98
C LYS A 119 -8.51 5.77 6.13
N LEU A 120 -9.63 5.69 5.43
CA LEU A 120 -10.26 6.86 4.83
C LEU A 120 -11.00 7.65 5.92
N LEU A 121 -10.66 8.93 6.04
CA LEU A 121 -11.25 9.84 7.03
C LEU A 121 -12.31 10.75 6.38
N LYS A 122 -12.04 11.21 5.16
CA LYS A 122 -12.96 12.02 4.38
C LYS A 122 -12.88 11.64 2.92
N SER A 123 -14.02 11.36 2.32
CA SER A 123 -14.16 11.23 0.86
C SER A 123 -14.51 12.58 0.25
N PRO A 124 -14.11 12.84 -1.01
CA PRO A 124 -14.63 13.94 -1.79
C PRO A 124 -16.13 13.75 -2.06
N LYS A 125 -16.77 14.76 -2.67
CA LYS A 125 -18.16 14.64 -3.11
C LYS A 125 -18.26 13.50 -4.12
N PHE A 126 -19.35 12.73 -4.02
CA PHE A 126 -19.58 11.60 -4.91
C PHE A 126 -19.74 12.10 -6.35
N ASP A 127 -18.92 11.56 -7.24
CA ASP A 127 -19.00 11.81 -8.67
C ASP A 127 -19.19 10.47 -9.40
N LEU A 128 -20.31 10.35 -10.12
CA LEU A 128 -20.63 9.16 -10.88
C LEU A 128 -19.67 8.98 -12.06
N GLY A 129 -19.19 10.06 -12.67
CA GLY A 129 -18.26 10.02 -13.80
C GLY A 129 -16.91 9.45 -13.39
N ALA A 130 -16.30 10.00 -12.33
CA ALA A 130 -15.05 9.47 -11.78
C ALA A 130 -15.16 8.01 -11.34
N LEU A 131 -16.32 7.60 -10.80
CA LEU A 131 -16.55 6.21 -10.41
C LEU A 131 -16.67 5.28 -11.61
N LEU A 132 -17.43 5.69 -12.63
CA LEU A 132 -17.56 4.91 -13.87
C LEU A 132 -16.22 4.80 -14.58
N ASN A 133 -15.37 5.83 -14.57
CA ASN A 133 -14.01 5.73 -15.14
C ASN A 133 -13.11 4.74 -14.40
N LEU A 134 -13.33 4.53 -13.10
CA LEU A 134 -12.60 3.53 -12.30
C LEU A 134 -13.09 2.10 -12.56
N HIS A 135 -14.34 1.95 -13.03
CA HIS A 135 -14.97 0.66 -13.35
C HIS A 135 -15.09 0.37 -14.84
N GLY A 136 -14.86 1.37 -15.69
CA GLY A 136 -14.80 1.26 -17.13
C GLY A 136 -13.56 0.46 -17.46
N GLU A 137 -13.82 -0.78 -17.87
CA GLU A 137 -12.92 -1.81 -18.36
C GLU A 137 -11.43 -1.43 -18.38
N SER A 138 -10.70 -2.13 -17.52
CA SER A 138 -9.35 -2.57 -17.81
C SER A 138 -9.15 -2.81 -19.31
N ASN A 139 -8.46 -1.90 -20.00
CA ASN A 139 -7.80 -2.16 -21.30
C ASN A 139 -6.71 -3.24 -21.21
N THR A 140 -6.80 -4.15 -20.23
CA THR A 140 -5.91 -5.28 -20.01
C THR A 140 -6.60 -6.62 -20.21
N ASP A 141 -7.80 -6.64 -20.81
CA ASP A 141 -8.40 -7.86 -21.36
C ASP A 141 -8.10 -7.99 -22.87
N GLU A 142 -6.83 -7.89 -23.25
CA GLU A 142 -6.32 -8.53 -24.49
C GLU A 142 -5.93 -10.00 -24.21
N SER A 143 -6.82 -10.74 -23.56
CA SER A 143 -6.76 -12.21 -23.54
C SER A 143 -8.15 -12.85 -23.51
N GLY A 144 -9.08 -12.31 -24.29
CA GLY A 144 -10.23 -13.07 -24.75
C GLY A 144 -9.91 -13.70 -26.10
N GLN A 145 -9.68 -15.00 -26.14
CA GLN A 145 -9.56 -15.75 -27.40
C GLN A 145 -10.83 -15.50 -28.23
N LYS A 146 -10.69 -14.90 -29.42
CA LYS A 146 -11.80 -14.76 -30.37
C LYS A 146 -12.30 -16.16 -30.73
N VAL A 147 -13.43 -16.56 -30.16
CA VAL A 147 -14.20 -17.69 -30.68
C VAL A 147 -15.02 -17.13 -31.83
N GLU A 148 -14.62 -17.47 -33.06
CA GLU A 148 -15.48 -17.24 -34.22
C GLU A 148 -16.76 -18.04 -34.03
N ARG A 149 -17.88 -17.33 -33.82
CA ARG A 149 -19.20 -17.93 -33.89
C ARG A 149 -19.59 -17.94 -35.36
N GLU A 150 -19.35 -19.05 -36.05
CA GLU A 150 -20.05 -19.34 -37.30
C GLU A 150 -21.54 -19.55 -36.99
N PHE A 151 -22.29 -18.46 -36.92
CA PHE A 151 -23.75 -18.53 -36.93
C PHE A 151 -24.20 -18.51 -38.39
N LYS A 152 -24.45 -19.69 -38.97
CA LYS A 152 -25.22 -19.78 -40.22
C LYS A 152 -26.68 -19.50 -39.89
N GLU A 153 -27.19 -18.36 -40.33
CA GLU A 153 -28.63 -18.15 -40.43
C GLU A 153 -29.21 -19.18 -41.39
N THR A 154 -29.97 -20.15 -40.88
CA THR A 154 -30.90 -20.91 -41.71
C THR A 154 -32.06 -19.98 -42.06
N VAL A 155 -32.04 -19.47 -43.30
CA VAL A 155 -33.18 -18.76 -43.89
C VAL A 155 -34.37 -19.72 -43.90
N LEU A 156 -35.43 -19.38 -43.14
CA LEU A 156 -36.72 -20.02 -43.31
C LEU A 156 -37.35 -19.46 -44.58
N GLU A 157 -37.46 -20.27 -45.63
CA GLU A 157 -38.28 -19.95 -46.79
C GLU A 157 -39.75 -19.84 -46.34
N SER A 158 -40.32 -18.66 -46.56
CA SER A 158 -41.74 -18.41 -46.39
C SER A 158 -42.52 -18.95 -47.61
N VAL A 159 -43.27 -20.05 -47.43
CA VAL A 159 -44.64 -20.29 -47.93
C VAL A 159 -45.31 -21.33 -47.05
#